data_AF-A0A7I8CJZ0-F1
#
_entry.id   AF-A0A7I8CJZ0-F1
#
_cell.length_a   1.000
_cell.length_b   1.000
_cell.length_c   1.000
_cell.angle_alpha   90.00
_cell.angle_beta   90.00
_cell.angle_gamma   90.00
#
_symmetry.space_group_name_H-M   'P 1'
#
loop_
_entity.id
_entity.type
_entity.pdbx_description
1 polymer ?
#
loop_
_entity_poly.entity_id
_entity_poly.type
_entity_poly.pdbx_seq_one_letter_code
_entity_poly.pdbx_strand_id
1 'polypeptide(L)'
;MLAKSSQPGSQPASSHAAPNYLQCGDATLNALIEVASAGLFRHFPQASADTTDIELVLDALRAFRPKVAEIDTLAGVLHIANGRWDEGSRTLRDVIDAAPSFAYAKAMYAYCLAAQKDAGWRQWADQALEGEAGPETRALVRALTVRADLEAARANHRGGEFVLPESYRELAEEQENAQTKTARQPSGDAPAFASHAFLRA
;
A
#
# COMPACT_ATOMS: atom_id res chain seq x y z
N MET A 1 -17.53 60.41 -42.17
CA MET A 1 -17.74 58.96 -42.33
C MET A 1 -16.68 58.25 -41.51
N LEU A 2 -17.05 57.80 -40.30
CA LEU A 2 -16.20 57.05 -39.39
C LEU A 2 -16.39 55.55 -39.64
N ALA A 3 -15.30 54.79 -39.75
CA ALA A 3 -15.28 53.36 -39.47
C ALA A 3 -13.87 52.98 -39.01
N LYS A 4 -13.69 52.90 -37.69
CA LYS A 4 -12.52 52.28 -37.06
C LYS A 4 -13.04 51.02 -36.38
N SER A 5 -12.76 49.87 -36.98
CA SER A 5 -13.17 48.56 -36.48
C SER A 5 -12.41 48.23 -35.20
N SER A 6 -13.11 48.20 -34.07
CA SER A 6 -12.58 47.72 -32.80
C SER A 6 -12.65 46.19 -32.76
N GLN A 7 -11.49 45.53 -32.68
CA GLN A 7 -11.40 44.13 -32.27
C GLN A 7 -11.77 43.99 -30.77
N PRO A 8 -12.47 42.92 -30.37
CA PRO A 8 -12.62 42.58 -28.96
C PRO A 8 -11.32 41.97 -28.45
N GLY A 9 -10.86 42.47 -27.30
CA GLY A 9 -9.64 42.00 -26.64
C GLY A 9 -9.75 40.55 -26.21
N SER A 10 -8.74 39.77 -26.58
CA SER A 10 -8.50 38.42 -26.07
C SER A 10 -8.22 38.50 -24.56
N GLN A 11 -9.15 38.02 -23.74
CA GLN A 11 -8.86 37.69 -22.34
C GLN A 11 -7.99 36.42 -22.30
N PRO A 12 -6.87 36.41 -21.58
CA PRO A 12 -6.12 35.17 -21.35
C PRO A 12 -6.93 34.27 -20.41
N ALA A 13 -7.00 32.99 -20.76
CA ALA A 13 -7.64 31.95 -19.95
C ALA A 13 -6.98 31.89 -18.56
N SER A 14 -7.78 32.12 -17.52
CA SER A 14 -7.36 32.06 -16.13
C SER A 14 -6.93 30.64 -15.77
N SER A 15 -5.62 30.37 -15.73
CA SER A 15 -5.08 29.20 -15.05
C SER A 15 -5.56 29.24 -13.60
N HIS A 16 -6.51 28.38 -13.22
CA HIS A 16 -6.94 28.25 -11.83
C HIS A 16 -5.78 27.72 -10.99
N ALA A 17 -4.98 28.62 -10.44
CA ALA A 17 -4.03 28.29 -9.40
C ALA A 17 -4.82 27.74 -8.20
N ALA A 18 -4.43 26.57 -7.70
CA ALA A 18 -5.07 25.97 -6.53
C ALA A 18 -5.06 26.97 -5.36
N PRO A 19 -6.18 27.13 -4.64
CA PRO A 19 -6.27 28.11 -3.56
C PRO A 19 -5.23 27.85 -2.46
N ASN A 20 -4.69 28.92 -1.90
CA ASN A 20 -3.51 28.91 -1.01
C ASN A 20 -3.66 28.02 0.25
N TYR A 21 -4.89 27.74 0.70
CA TYR A 21 -5.14 26.86 1.84
C TYR A 21 -4.97 25.37 1.53
N LEU A 22 -4.86 24.97 0.26
CA LEU A 22 -4.52 23.60 -0.15
C LEU A 22 -3.00 23.37 -0.22
N GLN A 23 -2.19 24.42 0.02
CA GLN A 23 -0.74 24.30 0.09
C GLN A 23 -0.33 23.78 1.48
N CYS A 24 -0.55 22.48 1.70
CA CYS A 24 -0.04 21.79 2.88
C CYS A 24 1.46 21.55 2.71
N GLY A 25 2.27 21.93 3.70
CA GLY A 25 3.71 21.67 3.67
C GLY A 25 4.02 20.17 3.75
N ASP A 26 5.13 19.75 3.14
CA ASP A 26 5.48 18.32 3.03
C ASP A 26 5.63 17.65 4.42
N ALA A 27 6.03 18.40 5.45
CA ALA A 27 6.11 17.89 6.81
C ALA A 27 4.74 17.45 7.36
N THR A 28 3.69 18.25 7.13
CA THR A 28 2.32 17.93 7.56
C THR A 28 1.74 16.79 6.73
N LEU A 29 1.99 16.80 5.42
CA LEU A 29 1.57 15.71 4.54
C LEU A 29 2.18 14.38 4.97
N ASN A 30 3.50 14.35 5.20
CA ASN A 30 4.20 13.15 5.65
C ASN A 30 3.69 12.66 6.99
N ALA A 31 3.40 13.56 7.94
CA ALA A 31 2.83 13.19 9.23
C ALA A 31 1.43 12.57 9.10
N LEU A 32 0.57 13.10 8.21
CA LEU A 32 -0.75 12.53 7.97
C LEU A 32 -0.66 11.14 7.33
N ILE A 33 0.24 10.97 6.36
CA ILE A 33 0.48 9.66 5.74
C ILE A 33 1.00 8.67 6.79
N GLU A 34 1.91 9.10 7.68
CA GLU A 34 2.43 8.26 8.75
C GLU A 34 1.34 7.84 9.73
N VAL A 35 0.43 8.74 10.11
CA VAL A 35 -0.73 8.41 10.96
C VAL A 35 -1.63 7.37 10.30
N ALA A 36 -2.00 7.57 9.03
CA ALA A 36 -2.82 6.61 8.28
C ALA A 36 -2.10 5.25 8.15
N SER A 37 -0.81 5.27 7.83
CA SER A 37 0.01 4.05 7.68
C SER A 37 0.13 3.30 9.00
N ALA A 38 0.41 3.99 10.11
CA ALA A 38 0.48 3.39 11.43
C ALA A 38 -0.86 2.78 11.85
N GLY A 39 -1.97 3.48 11.59
CA GLY A 39 -3.33 3.01 11.87
C GLY A 39 -3.70 1.74 11.08
N LEU A 40 -3.24 1.63 9.84
CA LEU A 40 -3.56 0.51 8.95
C LEU A 40 -2.61 -0.69 9.09
N PHE A 41 -1.31 -0.45 9.31
CA PHE A 41 -0.30 -1.50 9.17
C PHE A 41 0.20 -2.10 10.48
N ARG A 42 0.01 -1.43 11.63
CA ARG A 42 0.56 -1.91 12.93
C ARG A 42 0.05 -3.31 13.32
N HIS A 43 -1.22 -3.61 13.02
CA HIS A 43 -1.85 -4.90 13.31
C HIS A 43 -2.56 -5.49 12.08
N PHE A 44 -2.07 -5.14 10.89
CA PHE A 44 -2.66 -5.58 9.63
C PHE A 44 -2.90 -7.10 9.61
N PRO A 45 -4.09 -7.58 9.19
CA PRO A 45 -5.16 -6.85 8.48
C PRO A 45 -6.15 -6.08 9.37
N GLN A 46 -5.99 -6.09 10.70
CA GLN A 46 -6.87 -5.33 11.59
C GLN A 46 -6.33 -3.92 11.78
N ALA A 47 -7.18 -2.91 11.59
CA ALA A 47 -6.81 -1.53 11.89
C ALA A 47 -6.54 -1.39 13.40
N SER A 48 -5.48 -0.66 13.75
CA SER A 48 -5.13 -0.37 15.15
C SER A 48 -5.81 0.90 15.69
N ALA A 49 -6.55 1.61 14.84
CA ALA A 49 -7.29 2.83 15.16
C ALA A 49 -8.69 2.77 14.55
N ASP A 50 -9.55 3.72 14.91
CA ASP A 50 -10.89 3.85 14.31
C ASP A 50 -10.76 4.07 12.80
N THR A 51 -11.39 3.21 12.02
CA THR A 51 -11.37 3.25 10.56
C THR A 51 -12.03 4.51 10.01
N THR A 52 -12.96 5.12 10.76
CA THR A 52 -13.61 6.38 10.42
C THR A 52 -12.62 7.54 10.47
N ASP A 53 -11.78 7.57 11.50
CA ASP A 53 -10.74 8.59 11.64
C ASP A 53 -9.68 8.43 10.54
N ILE A 54 -9.30 7.19 10.22
CA ILE A 54 -8.37 6.91 9.11
C ILE A 54 -8.96 7.37 7.77
N GLU A 55 -10.25 7.13 7.53
CA GLU A 55 -10.95 7.58 6.33
C GLU A 55 -10.90 9.11 6.18
N LEU A 56 -11.17 9.85 7.27
CA LEU A 56 -11.05 11.32 7.29
C LEU A 56 -9.63 11.81 6.96
N VAL A 57 -8.60 11.13 7.47
CA VAL A 57 -7.21 11.45 7.13
C VAL A 57 -6.93 11.20 5.64
N LEU A 58 -7.39 10.08 5.09
CA LEU A 58 -7.20 9.75 3.67
C LEU A 58 -7.94 10.74 2.75
N ASP A 59 -9.13 11.18 3.13
CA ASP A 59 -9.89 12.19 2.38
C ASP A 59 -9.17 13.54 2.38
N ALA A 60 -8.60 13.96 3.52
CA ALA A 60 -7.77 15.15 3.60
C ALA A 60 -6.52 15.03 2.71
N LEU A 61 -5.83 13.88 2.74
CA LEU A 61 -4.67 13.60 1.91
C LEU A 61 -4.99 13.69 0.41
N ARG A 62 -6.13 13.13 -0.02
CA ARG A 62 -6.60 13.23 -1.42
C ARG A 62 -6.93 14.66 -1.83
N ALA A 63 -7.49 15.46 -0.91
CA ALA A 63 -7.76 16.87 -1.18
C ALA A 63 -6.45 17.68 -1.37
N PHE A 64 -5.39 17.34 -0.63
CA PHE A 64 -4.09 18.01 -0.76
C PHE A 64 -3.25 17.51 -1.95
N ARG A 65 -3.30 16.21 -2.24
CA ARG A 65 -2.51 15.55 -3.29
C ARG A 65 -3.41 14.62 -4.11
N PRO A 66 -4.15 15.15 -5.08
CA PRO A 66 -4.99 14.31 -5.94
C PRO A 66 -4.12 13.41 -6.82
N LYS A 67 -4.59 12.18 -7.07
CA LYS A 67 -4.01 11.21 -8.01
C LYS A 67 -2.63 10.65 -7.62
N VAL A 68 -2.42 10.39 -6.34
CA VAL A 68 -1.23 9.70 -5.83
C VAL A 68 -1.58 8.24 -5.54
N ALA A 69 -0.91 7.33 -6.23
CA ALA A 69 -1.19 5.89 -6.19
C ALA A 69 -1.04 5.30 -4.77
N GLU A 70 -0.11 5.83 -3.98
CA GLU A 70 0.15 5.45 -2.59
C GLU A 70 -1.07 5.77 -1.71
N ILE A 71 -1.66 6.96 -1.84
CA ILE A 71 -2.84 7.37 -1.07
C ILE A 71 -4.05 6.50 -1.44
N ASP A 72 -4.25 6.24 -2.73
CA ASP A 72 -5.35 5.40 -3.19
C ASP A 72 -5.15 3.92 -2.81
N THR A 73 -3.90 3.46 -2.72
CA THR A 73 -3.59 2.13 -2.17
C THR A 73 -3.94 2.05 -0.69
N LEU A 74 -3.64 3.08 0.12
CA LEU A 74 -4.05 3.12 1.53
C LEU A 74 -5.57 3.04 1.69
N ALA A 75 -6.34 3.66 0.79
CA ALA A 75 -7.80 3.49 0.78
C ALA A 75 -8.23 2.06 0.45
N GLY A 76 -7.55 1.39 -0.49
CA GLY A 76 -7.73 -0.05 -0.73
C GLY A 76 -7.44 -0.89 0.53
N VAL A 77 -6.37 -0.57 1.26
CA VAL A 77 -6.02 -1.20 2.54
C VAL A 77 -7.08 -0.96 3.61
N LEU A 78 -7.65 0.24 3.67
CA LEU A 78 -8.75 0.56 4.59
C LEU A 78 -10.00 -0.29 4.29
N HIS A 79 -10.34 -0.52 3.02
CA HIS A 79 -11.43 -1.44 2.67
C HIS A 79 -11.15 -2.87 3.13
N ILE A 80 -9.93 -3.36 2.92
CA ILE A 80 -9.47 -4.67 3.42
C ILE A 80 -9.63 -4.76 4.94
N ALA A 81 -9.17 -3.74 5.68
CA ALA A 81 -9.24 -3.73 7.13
C ALA A 81 -10.69 -3.76 7.66
N ASN A 82 -11.64 -3.25 6.86
CA ASN A 82 -13.07 -3.31 7.14
C ASN A 82 -13.75 -4.61 6.66
N GLY A 83 -12.99 -5.57 6.11
CA GLY A 83 -13.54 -6.78 5.50
C GLY A 83 -14.32 -6.53 4.20
N ARG A 84 -14.20 -5.34 3.61
CA ARG A 84 -14.83 -4.92 2.34
C ARG A 84 -13.94 -5.34 1.17
N TRP A 85 -13.86 -6.65 0.94
CA TRP A 85 -12.92 -7.24 -0.02
C TRP A 85 -13.18 -6.83 -1.47
N ASP A 86 -14.45 -6.69 -1.87
CA ASP A 86 -14.85 -6.31 -3.23
C ASP A 86 -14.51 -4.84 -3.54
N GLU A 87 -14.77 -3.94 -2.60
CA GLU A 87 -14.34 -2.53 -2.68
C GLU A 87 -12.82 -2.43 -2.71
N GLY A 88 -12.12 -3.16 -1.83
CA GLY A 88 -10.66 -3.18 -1.78
C GLY A 88 -10.04 -3.65 -3.10
N SER A 89 -10.54 -4.75 -3.67
CA SER A 89 -10.11 -5.26 -4.97
C SER A 89 -10.34 -4.25 -6.10
N ARG A 90 -11.52 -3.60 -6.14
CA ARG A 90 -11.81 -2.58 -7.17
C ARG A 90 -10.88 -1.39 -7.06
N THR A 91 -10.73 -0.81 -5.87
CA THR A 91 -9.84 0.33 -5.63
C THR A 91 -8.39 0.01 -5.98
N LEU A 92 -7.88 -1.16 -5.58
CA LEU A 92 -6.52 -1.56 -5.91
C LEU A 92 -6.32 -1.82 -7.40
N ARG A 93 -7.36 -2.34 -8.08
CA ARG A 93 -7.32 -2.50 -9.54
C ARG A 93 -7.26 -1.16 -10.25
N ASP A 94 -8.06 -0.18 -9.82
CA ASP A 94 -8.03 1.18 -10.37
C ASP A 94 -6.64 1.82 -10.19
N VAL A 95 -5.98 1.59 -9.04
CA VAL A 95 -4.60 2.04 -8.81
C VAL A 95 -3.62 1.37 -9.77
N ILE A 96 -3.73 0.05 -9.98
CA ILE A 96 -2.85 -0.68 -10.90
C ILE A 96 -3.04 -0.19 -12.34
N ASP A 97 -4.28 0.08 -12.75
CA ASP A 97 -4.58 0.57 -14.08
C ASP A 97 -4.03 2.00 -14.28
N ALA A 98 -4.05 2.84 -13.22
CA ALA A 98 -3.48 4.18 -13.22
C ALA A 98 -1.94 4.20 -13.11
N ALA A 99 -1.35 3.26 -12.36
CA ALA A 99 0.08 3.15 -12.09
C ALA A 99 0.58 1.69 -12.24
N PRO A 100 0.75 1.18 -13.48
CA PRO A 100 1.06 -0.24 -13.72
C PRO A 100 2.42 -0.72 -13.18
N SER A 101 3.35 0.19 -12.92
CA SER A 101 4.65 -0.11 -12.30
C SER A 101 4.58 -0.23 -10.78
N PHE A 102 3.46 0.14 -10.15
CA PHE A 102 3.38 0.21 -8.70
C PHE A 102 3.23 -1.17 -8.06
N ALA A 103 4.37 -1.73 -7.66
CA ALA A 103 4.48 -3.10 -7.18
C ALA A 103 3.65 -3.37 -5.91
N TYR A 104 3.59 -2.40 -5.00
CA TYR A 104 2.90 -2.58 -3.72
C TYR A 104 1.38 -2.75 -3.90
N ALA A 105 0.76 -1.99 -4.83
CA ALA A 105 -0.66 -2.15 -5.15
C ALA A 105 -0.96 -3.55 -5.72
N LYS A 106 -0.08 -4.09 -6.59
CA LYS A 106 -0.20 -5.46 -7.11
C LYS A 106 -0.13 -6.51 -6.00
N ALA A 107 0.80 -6.36 -5.05
CA ALA A 107 0.91 -7.28 -3.92
C ALA A 107 -0.30 -7.22 -2.99
N MET A 108 -0.84 -6.02 -2.71
CA MET A 108 -2.08 -5.86 -1.94
C MET A 108 -3.30 -6.43 -2.69
N TYR A 109 -3.34 -6.28 -4.01
CA TYR A 109 -4.40 -6.88 -4.83
C TYR A 109 -4.32 -8.42 -4.82
N ALA A 110 -3.13 -8.98 -4.93
CA ALA A 110 -2.90 -10.41 -4.74
C ALA A 110 -3.35 -10.87 -3.34
N TYR A 111 -3.09 -10.08 -2.29
CA TYR A 111 -3.58 -10.37 -0.94
C TYR A 111 -5.12 -10.43 -0.88
N CYS A 112 -5.82 -9.46 -1.49
CA CYS A 112 -7.29 -9.47 -1.60
C CYS A 112 -7.81 -10.73 -2.30
N LEU A 113 -7.25 -11.07 -3.45
CA LEU A 113 -7.66 -12.25 -4.22
C LEU A 113 -7.44 -13.54 -3.43
N ALA A 114 -6.29 -13.65 -2.74
CA ALA A 114 -5.98 -14.80 -1.91
C ALA A 114 -6.98 -14.94 -0.73
N ALA A 115 -7.36 -13.82 -0.09
CA ALA A 115 -8.39 -13.82 0.97
C ALA A 115 -9.77 -14.26 0.44
N GLN A 116 -10.08 -13.94 -0.82
CA GLN A 116 -11.29 -14.37 -1.52
C GLN A 116 -11.20 -15.79 -2.11
N LYS A 117 -10.08 -16.49 -1.90
CA LYS A 117 -9.77 -17.83 -2.47
C LYS A 117 -9.74 -17.86 -4.01
N ASP A 118 -9.50 -16.72 -4.65
CA ASP A 118 -9.34 -16.63 -6.10
C ASP A 118 -7.94 -17.09 -6.50
N ALA A 119 -7.85 -18.13 -7.34
CA ALA A 119 -6.57 -18.73 -7.76
C ALA A 119 -5.66 -17.78 -8.56
N GLY A 120 -6.20 -16.70 -9.13
CA GLY A 120 -5.47 -15.68 -9.87
C GLY A 120 -4.53 -14.83 -9.02
N TRP A 121 -4.58 -14.94 -7.68
CA TRP A 121 -3.71 -14.20 -6.78
C TRP A 121 -2.21 -14.43 -7.06
N ARG A 122 -1.81 -15.64 -7.48
CA ARG A 122 -0.40 -15.99 -7.76
C ARG A 122 0.18 -15.17 -8.91
N GLN A 123 -0.58 -15.03 -10.00
CA GLN A 123 -0.15 -14.24 -11.15
C GLN A 123 0.16 -12.79 -10.75
N TRP A 124 -0.69 -12.19 -9.92
CA TRP A 124 -0.48 -10.82 -9.45
C TRP A 124 0.66 -10.69 -8.45
N ALA A 125 0.87 -11.72 -7.62
CA ALA A 125 2.02 -11.79 -6.73
C ALA A 125 3.34 -11.86 -7.51
N ASP A 126 3.40 -12.68 -8.57
CA ASP A 126 4.57 -12.77 -9.45
C ASP A 126 4.82 -11.44 -10.18
N GLN A 127 3.77 -10.82 -10.73
CA GLN A 127 3.85 -9.50 -11.38
C GLN A 127 4.28 -8.37 -10.44
N ALA A 128 4.03 -8.50 -9.14
CA ALA A 128 4.54 -7.56 -8.14
C ALA A 128 6.06 -7.67 -7.97
N LEU A 129 6.65 -8.83 -8.29
CA LEU A 129 8.09 -9.11 -8.17
C LEU A 129 8.89 -8.90 -9.46
N GLU A 130 8.24 -8.77 -10.63
CA GLU A 130 8.90 -8.60 -11.93
C GLU A 130 9.77 -7.32 -12.05
N GLY A 131 9.54 -6.31 -11.20
CA GLY A 131 10.25 -5.03 -11.22
C GLY A 131 11.09 -4.75 -9.96
N GLU A 132 11.32 -3.46 -9.68
CA GLU A 132 11.97 -3.02 -8.44
C GLU A 132 11.01 -3.11 -7.25
N ALA A 133 10.70 -4.33 -6.82
CA ALA A 133 9.88 -4.57 -5.64
C ALA A 133 10.63 -4.16 -4.37
N GLY A 134 10.04 -3.24 -3.60
CA GLY A 134 10.54 -2.85 -2.28
C GLY A 134 10.50 -4.00 -1.27
N PRO A 135 11.24 -3.89 -0.15
CA PRO A 135 11.33 -4.96 0.84
C PRO A 135 9.96 -5.34 1.42
N GLU A 136 9.05 -4.39 1.61
CA GLU A 136 7.69 -4.61 2.11
C GLU A 136 6.84 -5.42 1.11
N THR A 137 6.98 -5.13 -0.19
CA THR A 137 6.29 -5.86 -1.26
C THR A 137 6.76 -7.31 -1.29
N ARG A 138 8.09 -7.54 -1.22
CA ARG A 138 8.67 -8.89 -1.19
C ARG A 138 8.24 -9.66 0.06
N ALA A 139 8.23 -9.01 1.22
CA ALA A 139 7.80 -9.62 2.48
C ALA A 139 6.32 -10.03 2.42
N LEU A 140 5.45 -9.20 1.86
CA LEU A 140 4.03 -9.51 1.69
C LEU A 140 3.81 -10.69 0.75
N VAL A 141 4.45 -10.69 -0.43
CA VAL A 141 4.34 -11.80 -1.38
C VAL A 141 4.86 -13.11 -0.78
N ARG A 142 5.99 -13.05 -0.06
CA ARG A 142 6.54 -14.21 0.65
C ARG A 142 5.56 -14.76 1.69
N ALA A 143 4.98 -13.90 2.52
CA ALA A 143 3.99 -14.30 3.52
C ALA A 143 2.75 -14.95 2.89
N LEU A 144 2.30 -14.44 1.74
CA LEU A 144 1.21 -15.03 0.96
C LEU A 144 1.54 -16.44 0.47
N THR A 145 2.74 -16.64 -0.09
CA THR A 145 3.22 -17.96 -0.55
C THR A 145 3.29 -18.95 0.60
N VAL A 146 3.91 -18.57 1.72
CA VAL A 146 4.00 -19.45 2.91
C VAL A 146 2.62 -19.86 3.42
N ARG A 147 1.67 -18.92 3.48
CA ARG A 147 0.29 -19.22 3.89
C ARG A 147 -0.35 -20.23 2.94
N ALA A 148 -0.23 -20.03 1.63
CA ALA A 148 -0.82 -20.90 0.64
C ALA A 148 -0.22 -22.32 0.68
N ASP A 149 1.10 -22.44 0.87
CA ASP A 149 1.78 -23.73 0.98
C ASP A 149 1.35 -24.48 2.24
N LEU A 150 1.18 -23.77 3.36
CA LEU A 150 0.70 -24.35 4.60
C LEU A 150 -0.76 -24.83 4.49
N GLU A 151 -1.61 -24.05 3.82
CA GLU A 151 -2.98 -24.47 3.51
C GLU A 151 -3.01 -25.72 2.62
N ALA A 152 -2.15 -25.78 1.60
CA ALA A 152 -2.03 -26.95 0.73
C ALA A 152 -1.52 -28.18 1.49
N ALA A 153 -0.51 -28.03 2.35
CA ALA A 153 -0.01 -29.10 3.19
C ALA A 153 -1.10 -29.63 4.15
N ARG A 154 -1.89 -28.72 4.72
CA ARG A 154 -3.01 -29.08 5.61
C ARG A 154 -4.12 -29.80 4.84
N ALA A 155 -4.46 -29.34 3.64
CA ALA A 155 -5.48 -29.98 2.80
C ALA A 155 -5.07 -31.39 2.34
N ASN A 156 -3.77 -31.60 2.09
CA ASN A 156 -3.22 -32.89 1.66
C ASN A 156 -2.87 -33.83 2.83
N HIS A 157 -3.08 -33.40 4.08
CA HIS A 157 -2.81 -34.21 5.26
C HIS A 157 -3.81 -35.37 5.36
N ARG A 158 -3.33 -36.60 5.20
CA ARG A 158 -4.14 -37.83 5.26
C ARG A 158 -3.96 -38.61 6.57
N GLY A 159 -3.75 -37.92 7.69
CA GLY A 159 -3.65 -38.54 9.01
C GLY A 159 -2.27 -39.10 9.39
N GLY A 160 -1.23 -38.82 8.60
CA GLY A 160 0.17 -39.12 8.93
C GLY A 160 0.87 -38.01 9.71
N GLU A 161 2.20 -37.99 9.72
CA GLU A 161 2.96 -36.86 10.27
C GLU A 161 2.75 -35.61 9.40
N PHE A 162 2.45 -34.47 10.03
CA PHE A 162 2.33 -33.20 9.34
C PHE A 162 3.72 -32.59 9.14
N VAL A 163 4.19 -32.55 7.89
CA VAL A 163 5.48 -31.96 7.53
C VAL A 163 5.28 -30.50 7.16
N LEU A 164 6.03 -29.61 7.82
CA LEU A 164 6.01 -28.18 7.51
C LEU A 164 6.65 -27.91 6.13
N PRO A 165 5.99 -27.12 5.27
CA PRO A 165 6.55 -26.71 3.98
C PRO A 165 7.92 -26.04 4.09
N GLU A 166 8.74 -26.16 3.04
CA GLU A 166 10.06 -25.51 2.97
C GLU A 166 9.96 -24.00 3.12
N SER A 167 8.99 -23.37 2.44
CA SER A 167 8.75 -21.93 2.50
C SER A 167 8.50 -21.42 3.93
N TYR A 168 7.83 -22.22 4.78
CA TYR A 168 7.62 -21.88 6.19
C TYR A 168 8.94 -21.93 6.99
N ARG A 169 9.77 -22.96 6.75
CA ARG A 169 11.06 -23.13 7.42
C ARG A 169 12.03 -22.00 7.06
N GLU A 170 12.12 -21.66 5.78
CA GLU A 170 12.93 -20.54 5.28
C GLU A 170 12.51 -19.21 5.94
N LEU A 171 11.21 -18.93 6.03
CA LEU A 171 10.71 -17.71 6.67
C LEU A 171 11.05 -17.67 8.17
N ALA A 172 10.97 -18.81 8.87
CA ALA A 172 11.31 -18.90 10.29
C ALA A 172 12.81 -18.63 10.54
N GLU A 173 13.69 -19.22 9.73
CA GLU A 173 15.13 -18.99 9.78
C GLU A 173 15.50 -17.52 9.50
N GLU A 174 14.84 -16.90 8.52
CA GLU A 174 15.00 -15.47 8.21
C GLU A 174 14.62 -14.57 9.40
N GLN A 175 13.53 -14.88 10.10
CA GLN A 175 13.09 -14.11 11.27
C GLN A 175 14.03 -14.27 12.46
N GLU A 176 14.53 -15.48 12.71
CA GLU A 176 15.50 -15.75 13.77
C GLU A 176 16.83 -15.04 13.51
N ASN A 177 17.31 -15.07 12.27
CA ASN A 177 18.49 -14.34 11.83
C ASN A 177 18.33 -12.81 11.97
N ALA A 178 17.16 -12.28 11.64
CA ALA A 178 16.85 -10.86 11.80
C ALA A 178 16.86 -10.44 13.28
N GLN A 179 16.22 -11.21 14.17
CA GLN A 179 16.20 -10.93 15.62
C GLN A 179 17.60 -10.99 16.24
N THR A 180 18.41 -11.97 15.84
CA THR A 180 19.79 -12.12 16.33
C THR A 180 20.68 -10.95 15.88
N LYS A 181 20.47 -10.43 14.67
CA LYS A 181 21.20 -9.28 14.12
C LYS A 181 20.83 -7.98 14.83
N THR A 182 19.55 -7.76 15.12
CA THR A 182 19.07 -6.58 15.87
C THR A 182 19.54 -6.60 17.32
N ALA A 183 19.60 -7.76 17.97
CA ALA A 183 20.08 -7.89 19.35
C ALA A 183 21.59 -7.63 19.52
N ARG A 184 22.38 -7.71 18.43
CA ARG A 184 23.85 -7.56 18.47
C ARG A 184 24.35 -6.13 18.18
N GLN A 185 23.47 -5.20 17.83
CA GLN A 185 23.84 -3.78 17.70
C GLN A 185 23.76 -3.09 19.07
N PRO A 186 24.87 -2.50 19.59
CA PRO A 186 24.80 -1.69 20.79
C PRO A 186 23.97 -0.45 20.48
N SER A 187 23.03 -0.15 21.39
CA SER A 187 22.15 1.02 21.36
C SER A 187 22.97 2.33 21.33
N GLY A 188 23.28 2.80 20.12
CA GLY A 188 23.68 4.17 19.84
C GLY A 188 22.51 4.89 19.20
N ASP A 189 22.07 5.97 19.84
CA ASP A 189 21.00 6.90 19.46
C ASP A 189 20.41 6.73 18.05
N ALA A 190 19.19 6.21 17.97
CA ALA A 190 18.41 6.20 16.74
C ALA A 190 17.38 7.34 16.78
N PRO A 191 17.37 8.29 15.83
CA PRO A 191 16.18 9.07 15.57
C PRO A 191 15.13 8.14 14.95
N ALA A 192 13.91 8.21 15.49
CA ALA A 192 12.73 7.55 14.97
C ALA A 192 12.30 8.17 13.63
N PHE A 193 12.97 7.89 12.50
CA PHE A 193 12.58 8.46 11.20
C PHE A 193 13.10 7.65 10.00
N ALA A 194 12.70 6.37 9.85
CA ALA A 194 12.82 5.64 8.57
C ALA A 194 12.15 4.26 8.63
N SER A 195 10.87 4.10 8.29
CA SER A 195 10.31 2.75 8.08
C SER A 195 9.22 2.62 7.01
N HIS A 196 8.97 3.65 6.21
CA HIS A 196 8.08 3.54 5.04
C HIS A 196 8.73 4.19 3.82
N ALA A 197 9.66 3.46 3.21
CA ALA A 197 10.40 3.92 2.03
C ALA A 197 9.53 4.03 0.77
N PHE A 198 8.33 3.44 0.76
CA PHE A 198 7.39 3.49 -0.36
C PHE A 198 6.71 4.86 -0.55
N LEU A 199 6.84 5.78 0.41
CA LEU A 199 6.18 7.10 0.41
C LEU A 199 7.08 8.22 -0.12
N ARG A 200 8.25 7.88 -0.66
CA ARG A 200 9.20 8.85 -1.24
C ARG A 200 9.22 8.67 -2.77
N ALA A 201 8.18 9.16 -3.43
CA ALA A 201 8.16 9.41 -4.87
C ALA A 201 7.87 10.90 -5.11
#